data_AF-A0A7J4S6Y2-F1
#
_entry.id   AF-A0A7J4S6Y2-F1
#
_cell.length_a   1.000
_cell.length_b   1.000
_cell.length_c   1.000
_cell.angle_alpha   90.00
_cell.angle_beta   90.00
_cell.angle_gamma   90.00
#
_symmetry.space_group_name_H-M   'P 1'
#
loop_
_entity.id
_entity.type
_entity.pdbx_description
1 polymer ?
#
loop_
_entity_poly.entity_id
_entity_poly.type
_entity_poly.pdbx_seq_one_letter_code
_entity_poly.pdbx_strand_id
1 'polypeptide(L)'
;MALLTILNAILVGVVATVAMDLVAAAGVALHVFRIPLYGRWFLYGLKGTFRHADIDRAPPLKGENALMLPLHYLAGALLAAVYLVLLDAFSAGAGSVLLAAAFGLASSVIPLFLMLPSMGYGLPGLSHGRDTFWLRQILLMHLAYGVGLGSASSCSSPRDAEVHPRLPTAPTRPYRRDRIYGTEIYGSVLFGSE
;
A
#
# COMPACT_ATOMS: atom_id res chain seq x y z
N MET A 1 -12.24 15.14 9.72
CA MET A 1 -11.43 14.69 8.57
C MET A 1 -10.10 14.08 9.00
N ALA A 2 -9.20 14.80 9.70
CA ALA A 2 -7.87 14.28 10.09
C ALA A 2 -7.88 12.96 10.89
N LEU A 3 -8.80 12.81 11.87
CA LEU A 3 -8.90 11.58 12.67
C LEU A 3 -9.20 10.34 11.81
N LEU A 4 -10.11 10.45 10.84
CA LEU A 4 -10.46 9.34 9.95
C LEU A 4 -9.29 8.97 9.05
N THR A 5 -8.50 9.94 8.58
CA THR A 5 -7.29 9.70 7.80
C THR A 5 -6.23 8.94 8.62
N ILE A 6 -6.04 9.32 9.89
CA ILE A 6 -5.10 8.66 10.80
C ILE A 6 -5.55 7.21 11.07
N LEU A 7 -6.82 7.01 11.40
CA LEU A 7 -7.36 5.66 11.64
C LEU A 7 -7.27 4.78 10.39
N ASN A 8 -7.52 5.35 9.22
CA ASN A 8 -7.36 4.64 7.96
C ASN A 8 -5.90 4.23 7.70
N ALA A 9 -4.95 5.14 7.90
CA ALA A 9 -3.53 4.84 7.75
C ALA A 9 -3.07 3.75 8.71
N ILE A 10 -3.56 3.76 9.95
CA ILE A 10 -3.29 2.70 10.94
C ILE A 10 -3.85 1.37 10.44
N LEU A 11 -5.13 1.32 10.03
CA LEU A 11 -5.76 0.08 9.57
C LEU A 11 -5.03 -0.51 8.35
N VAL A 12 -4.78 0.32 7.34
CA VAL A 12 -4.06 -0.05 6.12
C VAL A 12 -2.64 -0.54 6.46
N GLY A 13 -1.93 0.16 7.34
CA GLY A 13 -0.61 -0.24 7.81
C GLY A 13 -0.60 -1.56 8.57
N VAL A 14 -1.60 -1.80 9.43
CA VAL A 14 -1.78 -3.07 10.16
C VAL A 14 -1.95 -4.23 9.18
N VAL A 15 -2.86 -4.11 8.21
CA VAL A 15 -3.09 -5.17 7.22
C VAL A 15 -1.84 -5.44 6.37
N ALA A 16 -1.15 -4.39 5.94
CA ALA A 16 0.11 -4.53 5.22
C ALA A 16 1.19 -5.25 6.04
N THR A 17 1.30 -4.91 7.32
CA THR A 17 2.27 -5.53 8.25
C THR A 17 1.92 -7.00 8.51
N VAL A 18 0.64 -7.33 8.71
CA VAL A 18 0.18 -8.73 8.85
C VAL A 18 0.52 -9.55 7.61
N ALA A 19 0.31 -9.01 6.40
CA ALA A 19 0.69 -9.71 5.17
C ALA A 19 2.19 -10.05 5.14
N MET A 20 3.04 -9.10 5.52
CA MET A 20 4.48 -9.30 5.64
C MET A 20 4.84 -10.34 6.72
N ASP A 21 4.20 -10.29 7.89
CA ASP A 21 4.40 -11.25 8.99
C ASP A 21 4.02 -12.68 8.60
N LEU A 22 2.96 -12.87 7.81
CA LEU A 22 2.55 -14.18 7.32
C LEU A 22 3.59 -14.77 6.36
N VAL A 23 4.14 -13.96 5.45
CA VAL A 23 5.20 -14.42 4.55
C VAL A 23 6.49 -14.67 5.35
N ALA A 24 6.79 -13.85 6.36
CA ALA A 24 7.92 -14.07 7.25
C ALA A 24 7.80 -15.40 8.00
N ALA A 25 6.64 -15.67 8.60
CA ALA A 25 6.35 -16.91 9.32
C ALA A 25 6.48 -18.13 8.40
N ALA A 26 5.93 -18.05 7.19
CA ALA A 26 6.05 -19.12 6.19
C ALA A 26 7.51 -19.36 5.80
N GLY A 27 8.29 -18.31 5.53
CA GLY A 27 9.69 -18.48 5.14
C GLY A 27 10.60 -18.96 6.29
N VAL A 28 10.28 -18.61 7.54
CA VAL A 28 10.95 -19.20 8.72
C VAL A 28 10.61 -20.69 8.83
N ALA A 29 9.33 -21.06 8.69
CA ALA A 29 8.91 -22.47 8.72
C ALA A 29 9.58 -23.31 7.61
N LEU A 30 9.83 -22.70 6.46
CA LEU A 30 10.53 -23.32 5.33
C LEU A 30 12.06 -23.23 5.41
N HIS A 31 12.62 -22.68 6.50
CA HIS A 31 14.07 -22.50 6.70
C HIS A 31 14.76 -21.66 5.61
N VAL A 32 14.02 -20.79 4.92
CA VAL A 32 14.55 -19.88 3.89
C VAL A 32 14.75 -18.46 4.39
N PHE A 33 14.20 -18.10 5.55
CA PHE A 33 14.39 -16.79 6.20
C PHE A 33 15.06 -16.91 7.57
N ARG A 34 15.79 -15.85 7.93
CA ARG A 34 16.37 -15.66 9.26
C ARG A 34 15.53 -14.65 10.03
N ILE A 35 15.32 -14.90 11.32
CA ILE A 35 14.71 -13.92 12.22
C ILE A 35 15.74 -12.79 12.43
N PRO A 36 15.41 -11.54 12.05
CA PRO A 36 16.35 -10.45 12.16
C PRO A 36 16.45 -9.89 13.59
N LEU A 37 17.64 -9.44 13.99
CA LEU A 37 17.91 -8.87 15.32
C LEU A 37 17.55 -7.38 15.43
N TYR A 38 16.42 -6.96 14.86
CA TYR A 38 16.02 -5.55 14.80
C TYR A 38 15.75 -4.94 16.17
N GLY A 39 15.17 -5.71 17.09
CA GLY A 39 14.94 -5.24 18.45
C GLY A 39 16.24 -4.99 19.21
N ARG A 40 17.25 -5.86 19.01
CA ARG A 40 18.60 -5.66 19.56
C ARG A 40 19.22 -4.39 19.00
N TRP A 41 19.18 -4.21 17.67
CA TRP A 41 19.68 -3.03 16.98
C TRP A 41 19.03 -1.74 17.50
N PHE A 42 17.70 -1.74 17.62
CA PHE A 42 16.96 -0.57 18.09
C PHE A 42 17.31 -0.23 19.54
N LEU A 43 17.34 -1.21 20.45
CA LEU A 43 17.67 -0.99 21.85
C LEU A 43 19.11 -0.51 22.05
N TYR A 44 20.08 -1.00 21.27
CA TYR A 44 21.44 -0.46 21.27
C TYR A 44 21.51 0.95 20.70
N GLY A 45 20.72 1.25 19.65
CA GLY A 45 20.55 2.59 19.13
C GLY A 45 20.06 3.58 20.19
N LEU A 46 19.06 3.21 20.99
CA LEU A 46 18.60 4.01 22.13
C LEU A 46 19.68 4.25 23.20
N LYS A 47 20.68 3.37 23.28
CA LYS A 47 21.85 3.48 24.17
C LYS A 47 23.04 4.20 23.52
N GLY A 48 22.86 4.76 22.32
CA GLY A 48 23.89 5.49 21.57
C GLY A 48 24.79 4.63 20.68
N THR A 49 24.59 3.32 20.61
CA THR A 49 25.34 2.41 19.74
C THR A 49 24.50 2.03 18.52
N PHE A 50 24.59 2.85 17.48
CA PHE A 50 23.83 2.60 16.24
C PHE A 50 24.54 1.67 15.25
N ARG A 51 25.89 1.58 15.33
CA ARG A 51 26.70 0.76 14.43
C ARG A 51 27.36 -0.39 15.19
N HIS A 52 27.26 -1.59 14.63
CA HIS A 52 27.88 -2.81 15.12
C HIS A 52 28.84 -3.34 14.06
N ALA A 53 29.97 -3.91 14.50
CA ALA A 53 30.84 -4.69 13.61
C ALA A 53 30.16 -5.99 13.20
N ASP A 54 29.45 -6.63 14.14
CA ASP A 54 28.63 -7.82 13.94
C ASP A 54 27.59 -7.86 15.07
N ILE A 55 26.32 -7.62 14.74
CA ILE A 55 25.25 -7.61 15.74
C ILE A 55 24.91 -9.01 16.28
N ASP A 56 25.26 -10.08 15.56
CA ASP A 56 25.08 -11.45 16.04
C ASP A 56 25.96 -11.70 17.28
N ARG A 57 27.09 -10.98 17.40
CA ARG A 57 28.01 -11.02 18.56
C ARG A 57 27.64 -10.06 19.69
N ALA A 58 26.72 -9.12 19.46
CA ALA A 58 26.32 -8.18 20.49
C ALA A 58 25.54 -8.91 21.61
N PRO A 59 25.79 -8.63 22.90
CA PRO A 59 25.03 -9.25 23.99
C PRO A 59 23.51 -9.05 23.84
N PRO A 60 22.70 -10.07 24.13
CA PRO A 60 21.25 -9.93 24.10
C PRO A 60 20.76 -8.94 25.15
N LEU A 61 19.74 -8.15 24.81
CA LEU A 61 19.10 -7.20 25.71
C LEU A 61 17.73 -7.70 26.17
N LYS A 62 17.38 -7.41 27.42
CA LYS A 62 16.06 -7.76 27.97
C LYS A 62 14.96 -7.11 27.14
N GLY A 63 14.02 -7.93 26.66
CA GLY A 63 12.88 -7.47 25.87
C GLY A 63 13.16 -7.22 24.39
N GLU A 64 14.38 -7.52 23.88
CA GLU A 64 14.73 -7.27 22.47
C GLU A 64 13.75 -7.94 21.49
N ASN A 65 13.28 -9.15 21.79
CA ASN A 65 12.33 -9.85 20.92
C ASN A 65 10.91 -9.31 21.03
N ALA A 66 10.46 -8.99 22.25
CA ALA A 66 9.11 -8.46 22.48
C ALA A 66 8.92 -7.08 21.84
N LEU A 67 9.99 -6.29 21.75
CA LEU A 67 9.97 -4.96 21.14
C LEU A 67 9.82 -4.99 19.61
N MET A 68 10.16 -6.12 18.97
CA MET A 68 10.09 -6.21 17.50
C MET A 68 8.68 -5.99 16.97
N LEU A 69 7.66 -6.55 17.63
CA LEU A 69 6.27 -6.45 17.21
C LEU A 69 5.76 -5.00 17.21
N PRO A 70 5.78 -4.24 18.33
CA PRO A 70 5.28 -2.86 18.33
C PRO A 70 6.08 -1.94 17.40
N LEU A 71 7.41 -2.13 17.28
CA LEU A 71 8.21 -1.35 16.32
C LEU A 71 7.82 -1.64 14.87
N HIS A 72 7.56 -2.90 14.54
CA HIS A 72 7.18 -3.30 13.19
C HIS A 72 5.85 -2.67 12.79
N TYR A 73 4.83 -2.75 13.65
CA TYR A 73 3.51 -2.18 13.39
C TYR A 73 3.52 -0.65 13.38
N LEU A 74 4.35 -0.01 14.21
CA LEU A 74 4.55 1.43 14.16
C LEU A 74 5.15 1.86 12.82
N ALA A 75 6.23 1.21 12.38
CA ALA A 75 6.85 1.48 11.09
C ALA A 75 5.87 1.24 9.92
N GLY A 76 5.10 0.15 9.98
CA GLY A 76 4.07 -0.18 8.99
C GLY A 76 2.96 0.87 8.90
N ALA A 77 2.50 1.41 10.03
CA ALA A 77 1.53 2.50 10.05
C ALA A 77 2.10 3.83 9.51
N LEU A 78 3.35 4.15 9.86
CA LEU A 78 4.02 5.36 9.35
C LEU A 78 4.23 5.29 7.83
N LEU A 79 4.68 4.15 7.30
CA LEU A 79 4.85 3.93 5.87
C LEU A 79 3.51 3.99 5.12
N ALA A 80 2.44 3.44 5.70
CA ALA A 80 1.10 3.53 5.12
C ALA A 80 0.60 4.98 5.07
N ALA A 81 0.83 5.77 6.12
CA ALA A 81 0.50 7.19 6.13
C ALA A 81 1.24 7.94 5.01
N VAL A 82 2.54 7.69 4.84
CA VAL A 82 3.34 8.27 3.74
C VAL A 82 2.76 7.88 2.38
N TYR A 83 2.46 6.59 2.17
CA TYR A 83 1.87 6.11 0.92
C TYR A 83 0.55 6.82 0.59
N LEU A 84 -0.37 6.93 1.55
CA LEU A 84 -1.66 7.59 1.35
C LEU A 84 -1.50 9.08 1.01
N VAL A 85 -0.56 9.77 1.66
CA VAL A 85 -0.23 11.17 1.34
C VAL A 85 0.33 11.29 -0.08
N LEU A 86 1.18 10.36 -0.51
CA LEU A 86 1.71 10.36 -1.88
C LEU A 86 0.62 10.08 -2.92
N LEU A 87 -0.31 9.15 -2.64
CA LEU A 87 -1.43 8.90 -3.54
C LEU A 87 -2.27 10.16 -3.76
N ASP A 88 -2.57 10.89 -2.69
CA ASP A 88 -3.32 12.15 -2.75
C ASP A 88 -2.54 13.23 -3.50
N ALA A 89 -1.27 13.45 -3.13
CA ALA A 89 -0.40 14.46 -3.73
C ALA A 89 -0.20 14.28 -5.24
N PHE A 90 -0.13 13.03 -5.72
CA PHE A 90 0.03 12.72 -7.14
C PHE A 90 -1.29 12.46 -7.87
N SER A 91 -2.44 12.62 -7.19
CA SER A 91 -3.76 12.26 -7.73
C SER A 91 -3.80 10.83 -8.30
N ALA A 92 -2.99 9.94 -7.72
CA ALA A 92 -2.87 8.57 -8.19
C ALA A 92 -4.13 7.77 -7.79
N GLY A 93 -4.52 6.82 -8.65
CA GLY A 93 -5.69 5.99 -8.39
C GLY A 93 -5.52 5.19 -7.09
N ALA A 94 -6.44 5.40 -6.13
CA ALA A 94 -6.52 4.59 -4.93
C ALA A 94 -6.71 3.11 -5.31
N GLY A 95 -6.07 2.21 -4.57
CA GLY A 95 -6.23 0.77 -4.76
C GLY A 95 -5.39 0.11 -5.86
N SER A 96 -4.43 0.81 -6.45
CA SER A 96 -3.45 0.18 -7.34
C SER A 96 -2.47 -0.68 -6.55
N VAL A 97 -2.64 -2.00 -6.61
CA VAL A 97 -1.70 -2.98 -6.02
C VAL A 97 -0.30 -2.82 -6.61
N LEU A 98 -0.18 -2.44 -7.89
CA LEU A 98 1.12 -2.23 -8.52
C LEU A 98 1.86 -1.02 -7.93
N LEU A 99 1.17 0.11 -7.73
CA LEU A 99 1.77 1.30 -7.10
C LEU A 99 2.16 1.01 -5.65
N ALA A 100 1.30 0.30 -4.91
CA ALA A 100 1.59 -0.10 -3.54
C ALA A 100 2.77 -1.09 -3.45
N ALA A 101 2.87 -2.04 -4.37
CA ALA A 101 4.01 -2.96 -4.48
C ALA A 101 5.31 -2.22 -4.80
N ALA A 102 5.28 -1.26 -5.73
CA ALA A 102 6.43 -0.41 -6.04
C ALA A 102 6.85 0.44 -4.82
N PHE A 103 5.89 1.01 -4.09
CA PHE A 103 6.15 1.74 -2.85
C PHE A 103 6.76 0.83 -1.76
N GLY A 104 6.21 -0.37 -1.58
CA GLY A 104 6.78 -1.39 -0.67
C GLY A 104 8.22 -1.71 -1.04
N LEU A 105 8.51 -2.02 -2.30
CA LEU A 105 9.88 -2.24 -2.77
C LEU A 105 10.78 -1.02 -2.51
N ALA A 106 10.30 0.21 -2.74
CA ALA A 106 11.05 1.42 -2.47
C ALA A 106 11.36 1.61 -0.97
N SER A 107 10.45 1.23 -0.06
CA SER A 107 10.71 1.33 1.37
C SER A 107 11.82 0.37 1.85
N SER A 108 12.16 -0.66 1.06
CA SER A 108 13.34 -1.52 1.28
C SER A 108 14.66 -0.77 1.35
N VAL A 109 14.72 0.47 0.82
CA VAL A 109 15.91 1.32 0.91
C VAL A 109 16.37 1.52 2.36
N ILE A 110 15.43 1.66 3.30
CA ILE A 110 15.75 1.85 4.71
C ILE A 110 16.50 0.64 5.27
N PRO A 111 15.96 -0.60 5.23
CA PRO A 111 16.69 -1.73 5.76
C PRO A 111 17.96 -2.06 4.97
N LEU A 112 17.97 -1.92 3.63
CA LEU A 112 19.13 -2.27 2.80
C LEU A 112 20.34 -1.35 3.01
N PHE A 113 20.12 -0.04 3.13
CA PHE A 113 21.20 0.94 3.13
C PHE A 113 21.47 1.57 4.50
N LEU A 114 20.51 1.50 5.44
CA LEU A 114 20.69 2.02 6.79
C LEU A 114 20.82 0.90 7.82
N MET A 115 19.85 -0.01 7.92
CA MET A 115 19.86 -1.03 8.98
C MET A 115 20.93 -2.09 8.75
N LEU A 116 20.94 -2.80 7.61
CA LEU A 116 21.91 -3.88 7.41
C LEU A 116 23.37 -3.43 7.54
N PRO A 117 23.79 -2.28 6.96
CA PRO A 117 25.16 -1.82 7.13
C PRO A 117 25.47 -1.43 8.57
N SER A 118 24.49 -0.88 9.31
CA SER A 118 24.68 -0.51 10.71
C SER A 118 24.63 -1.71 11.66
N MET A 119 24.02 -2.82 11.26
CA MET A 119 24.05 -4.09 11.98
C MET A 119 25.34 -4.91 11.74
N GLY A 120 26.22 -4.45 10.84
CA GLY A 120 27.46 -5.17 10.50
C GLY A 120 27.30 -6.21 9.38
N TYR A 121 26.12 -6.32 8.77
CA TYR A 121 25.90 -7.24 7.64
C TYR A 121 26.44 -6.67 6.30
N GLY A 122 26.78 -5.39 6.27
CA GLY A 122 27.27 -4.69 5.08
C GLY A 122 26.18 -4.43 4.06
N LEU A 123 26.59 -4.02 2.85
CA LEU A 123 25.67 -3.88 1.72
C LEU A 123 25.46 -5.26 1.06
N PRO A 124 24.22 -5.76 0.97
CA PRO A 124 23.94 -7.03 0.33
C PRO A 124 24.47 -7.09 -1.11
N GLY A 125 25.12 -8.21 -1.45
CA GLY A 125 25.71 -8.41 -2.78
C GLY A 125 27.04 -7.68 -3.04
N LEU A 126 27.51 -6.82 -2.13
CA LEU A 126 28.79 -6.09 -2.25
C LEU A 126 29.84 -6.48 -1.21
N SER A 127 29.44 -7.13 -0.10
CA SER A 127 30.37 -7.65 0.90
C SER A 127 31.02 -8.98 0.46
N HIS A 128 32.27 -9.20 0.93
CA HIS A 128 33.14 -10.34 0.60
C HIS A 128 32.42 -11.69 0.71
N GLY A 129 31.92 -12.22 -0.41
CA GLY A 129 31.17 -13.49 -0.45
C GLY A 129 29.81 -13.49 -1.15
N ARG A 130 29.40 -12.42 -1.85
CA ARG A 130 28.24 -12.39 -2.78
C ARG A 130 26.92 -12.98 -2.24
N ASP A 131 26.71 -12.99 -0.92
CA ASP A 131 25.47 -13.51 -0.37
C ASP A 131 24.35 -12.47 -0.56
N THR A 132 23.39 -12.82 -1.42
CA THR A 132 22.18 -12.03 -1.70
C THR A 132 21.02 -12.42 -0.79
N PHE A 133 21.27 -13.22 0.26
CA PHE A 133 20.26 -13.68 1.21
C PHE A 133 19.42 -12.52 1.77
N TRP A 134 20.05 -11.55 2.42
CA TRP A 134 19.34 -10.43 3.02
C TRP A 134 18.64 -9.55 1.99
N LEU A 135 19.23 -9.39 0.79
CA LEU A 135 18.58 -8.69 -0.31
C LEU A 135 17.27 -9.37 -0.69
N ARG A 136 17.31 -10.69 -0.95
CA ARG A 136 16.14 -11.48 -1.33
C ARG A 136 15.07 -11.45 -0.25
N GLN A 137 15.45 -11.71 1.01
CA GLN A 137 14.50 -11.70 2.13
C GLN A 137 13.85 -10.32 2.27
N ILE A 138 14.63 -9.23 2.31
CA ILE A 138 14.07 -7.88 2.46
C ILE A 138 13.11 -7.54 1.32
N LEU A 139 13.52 -7.78 0.07
CA LEU A 139 12.68 -7.47 -1.11
C LEU A 139 11.38 -8.28 -1.09
N LEU A 140 11.43 -9.57 -0.74
CA LEU A 140 10.22 -10.40 -0.64
C LEU A 140 9.28 -9.91 0.47
N MET A 141 9.83 -9.55 1.63
CA MET A 141 9.04 -9.02 2.74
C MET A 141 8.39 -7.68 2.39
N HIS A 142 9.13 -6.79 1.73
CA HIS A 142 8.64 -5.47 1.36
C HIS A 142 7.68 -5.50 0.18
N LEU A 143 7.84 -6.47 -0.73
CA LEU A 143 6.84 -6.78 -1.74
C LEU A 143 5.54 -7.25 -1.10
N ALA A 144 5.60 -8.17 -0.13
CA ALA A 144 4.42 -8.65 0.61
C ALA A 144 3.71 -7.52 1.35
N TYR A 145 4.47 -6.64 2.02
CA TYR A 145 3.96 -5.41 2.62
C TYR A 145 3.22 -4.55 1.59
N GLY A 146 3.85 -4.27 0.44
CA GLY A 146 3.24 -3.46 -0.62
C GLY A 146 1.97 -4.08 -1.21
N VAL A 147 1.91 -5.40 -1.37
CA VAL A 147 0.69 -6.10 -1.81
C VAL A 147 -0.43 -5.97 -0.77
N GLY A 148 -0.12 -6.16 0.52
CA GLY A 148 -1.08 -5.96 1.61
C GLY A 148 -1.57 -4.51 1.70
N LEU A 149 -0.66 -3.55 1.53
CA LEU A 149 -0.95 -2.11 1.49
C LEU A 149 -1.92 -1.75 0.36
N GLY A 150 -1.66 -2.25 -0.84
CA GLY A 150 -2.52 -2.06 -2.01
C GLY A 150 -3.92 -2.61 -1.76
N SER A 151 -3.99 -3.87 -1.33
CA SER A 151 -5.24 -4.58 -1.07
C SER A 151 -6.11 -3.86 -0.02
N ALA A 152 -5.51 -3.40 1.08
CA ALA A 152 -6.21 -2.67 2.14
C ALA A 152 -6.64 -1.25 1.70
N SER A 153 -5.78 -0.57 0.92
CA SER A 153 -6.09 0.77 0.40
C SER A 153 -7.26 0.78 -0.59
N SER A 154 -7.44 -0.30 -1.36
CA SER A 154 -8.59 -0.44 -2.28
C SER A 154 -9.92 -0.50 -1.52
N CYS A 155 -9.97 -1.26 -0.43
CA CYS A 155 -11.19 -1.45 0.36
C CYS A 155 -11.59 -0.22 1.20
N SER A 156 -10.68 0.73 1.39
CA SER A 156 -10.88 1.91 2.24
C SER A 156 -11.20 3.19 1.47
N SER A 157 -11.25 3.14 0.13
CA SER A 157 -11.62 4.29 -0.71
C SER A 157 -13.13 4.54 -0.65
N PRO A 158 -13.60 5.71 -0.17
CA PRO A 158 -15.02 6.05 -0.19
C PRO A 158 -15.58 6.33 -1.60
N ARG A 159 -14.75 6.30 -2.66
CA ARG A 159 -15.18 6.67 -4.02
C ARG A 159 -16.24 5.73 -4.60
N ASP A 160 -16.38 4.53 -4.05
CA ASP A 160 -17.38 3.56 -4.50
C ASP A 160 -18.78 3.82 -3.87
N ALA A 161 -18.86 4.70 -2.86
CA ALA A 161 -20.12 5.07 -2.22
C ALA A 161 -20.86 6.24 -2.92
N GLU A 162 -20.20 6.95 -3.86
CA GLU A 162 -20.78 8.09 -4.58
C GLU A 162 -21.05 7.83 -6.07
N VAL A 163 -20.78 6.62 -6.58
CA VAL A 163 -21.21 6.20 -7.93
C VAL A 163 -22.64 5.65 -7.88
N HIS A 164 -23.57 6.42 -7.34
CA HIS A 164 -24.89 6.48 -7.94
C HIS A 164 -24.87 7.71 -8.83
N PRO A 165 -24.89 7.55 -10.18
CA PRO A 165 -25.25 8.66 -11.03
C PRO A 165 -26.60 9.14 -10.51
N ARG A 166 -26.68 10.36 -9.99
CA ARG A 166 -27.98 11.04 -9.98
C ARG A 166 -28.38 11.04 -11.44
N LEU A 167 -29.30 10.15 -11.80
CA LEU A 167 -29.97 10.19 -13.09
C LEU A 167 -30.31 11.66 -13.33
N PRO A 168 -29.97 12.25 -14.49
CA PRO A 168 -30.46 13.56 -14.80
C PRO A 168 -31.97 13.49 -14.59
N THR A 169 -32.49 14.25 -13.64
CA THR A 169 -33.93 14.36 -13.44
C THR A 169 -34.45 14.88 -14.76
N ALA A 170 -35.06 13.98 -15.55
CA ALA A 170 -35.64 14.34 -16.82
C ALA A 170 -36.56 15.54 -16.55
N PRO A 171 -36.46 16.63 -17.32
CA PRO A 171 -37.40 17.72 -17.17
C PRO A 171 -38.79 17.14 -17.40
N THR A 172 -39.62 17.15 -16.35
CA THR A 172 -41.03 16.80 -16.43
C THR A 172 -41.72 17.85 -17.29
N ARG A 173 -41.66 17.69 -18.62
CA ARG A 173 -42.58 18.40 -19.50
C ARG A 173 -43.98 17.90 -19.16
N PRO A 174 -44.94 18.76 -18.77
CA PRO A 174 -46.31 18.33 -18.62
C PRO A 174 -46.80 17.83 -19.99
N TYR A 175 -47.29 16.59 -20.01
CA TYR A 175 -47.96 15.98 -21.15
C TYR A 175 -49.19 16.84 -21.49
N ARG A 176 -49.05 17.71 -22.49
CA ARG A 176 -50.14 18.55 -22.99
C ARG A 176 -50.99 17.70 -23.93
N ARG A 177 -52.24 17.46 -23.54
CA ARG A 177 -53.21 16.64 -24.25
C ARG A 177 -54.17 17.56 -25.01
N ASP A 178 -53.74 18.06 -26.16
CA ASP A 178 -54.57 18.87 -27.04
C ASP A 178 -54.16 18.69 -28.51
N ARG A 179 -54.85 17.79 -29.22
CA ARG A 179 -55.53 18.07 -30.50
C ARG A 179 -56.15 16.78 -31.04
N ILE A 180 -57.48 16.71 -31.00
CA ILE A 180 -58.29 15.77 -31.79
C ILE A 180 -58.75 16.52 -33.05
N TYR A 181 -58.79 15.78 -34.16
CA TYR A 181 -59.38 16.06 -35.48
C TYR A 181 -58.55 16.86 -36.49
N GLY A 182 -58.34 16.23 -37.65
CA GLY A 182 -57.66 16.76 -38.83
C GLY A 182 -57.36 15.67 -39.85
N THR A 183 -58.39 14.97 -40.30
CA THR A 183 -58.39 14.14 -41.51
C THR A 183 -58.31 15.03 -42.75
N GLU A 184 -57.18 15.01 -43.45
CA GLU A 184 -57.04 15.31 -44.90
C GLU A 184 -55.92 14.37 -45.40
N ILE A 185 -56.28 13.18 -45.90
CA ILE A 185 -56.52 12.84 -47.31
C ILE A 185 -55.28 13.05 -48.21
N TYR A 186 -54.70 11.91 -48.58
CA TYR A 186 -53.89 11.56 -49.75
C TYR A 186 -53.72 12.62 -50.86
N GLY A 187 -52.46 12.81 -51.27
CA GLY A 187 -52.09 13.49 -52.52
C GLY A 187 -50.59 13.36 -52.81
N SER A 188 -50.22 12.24 -53.44
CA SER A 188 -48.91 11.90 -54.00
C SER A 188 -48.36 12.98 -54.93
N VAL A 189 -47.09 13.38 -54.77
CA VAL A 189 -45.97 13.11 -55.69
C VAL A 189 -46.43 12.84 -57.13
N LEU A 190 -46.18 13.75 -58.07
CA LEU A 190 -45.81 13.48 -59.47
C LEU A 190 -45.60 14.81 -60.25
N PHE A 191 -44.35 15.04 -60.71
CA PHE A 191 -43.87 15.87 -61.85
C PHE A 191 -44.31 17.35 -61.94
N GLY A 192 -43.54 18.34 -62.43
CA GLY A 192 -42.32 18.43 -63.23
C GLY A 192 -42.15 19.93 -63.63
N SER A 193 -40.95 20.32 -64.04
CA SER A 193 -40.54 21.63 -64.56
C SER A 193 -41.46 22.23 -65.64
N GLU A 194 -41.76 23.52 -65.56
CA GLU A 194 -41.15 24.64 -66.32
C GLU A 194 -41.68 25.99 -65.80
#